data_AF-F2S9N4-F1
#
_entry.id   AF-F2S9N4-F1
#
_cell.length_a   1.000
_cell.length_b   1.000
_cell.length_c   1.000
_cell.angle_alpha   90.00
_cell.angle_beta   90.00
_cell.angle_gamma   90.00
#
_symmetry.space_group_name_H-M   'P 1'
#
loop_
_entity.id
_entity.type
_entity.pdbx_description
1 polymer ?
#
loop_
_entity_poly.entity_id
_entity_poly.type
_entity_poly.pdbx_seq_one_letter_code
_entity_poly.pdbx_strand_id
1 'polypeptide(L)'
;MPTSREMASAIDSIGMLDRPIYTLTKCFCLWKAVLLLIILASPGPGYDTSTALLLSSDGEGPGNPAAGSMGWLISHVGLRLARWDSIYFLKIAQRGYLFEQEWAFGYGYTRFLSFLLPESLRSLQNLAVTGVLLSNLCHYLSVLVLYRLSQATFNSNRKNYNVIPFLAAALHIVTPAGAFISAPNGEAAFSFLNFLGYYVFITALNDERQGSYCMRDLKFLSAGAFFAAATSVRSNGLLSGLLFVYDAVSGLHQIITHGLLWHVIRRLAMYVAYKDFCLAEDPRPWCNRLFPSIYAWVQSYYWNVGFLRYWTFSNIPLLCIAAPMIIILVYSGVRVWANLLPILPNCEPDIIRLPVVVLVPGIEPGDRE
;
A
#
# COMPACT_ATOMS: atom_id res chain seq x y z
N MET A 1 -27.10 -15.30 -4.84
CA MET A 1 -25.65 -15.18 -4.56
C MET A 1 -25.21 -16.47 -3.90
N PRO A 2 -24.13 -17.12 -4.35
CA PRO A 2 -23.65 -18.33 -3.71
C PRO A 2 -23.28 -18.05 -2.25
N THR A 3 -23.58 -18.99 -1.37
CA THR A 3 -23.24 -18.88 0.05
C THR A 3 -21.72 -18.99 0.23
N SER A 4 -21.18 -18.44 1.33
CA SER A 4 -19.76 -18.56 1.65
C SER A 4 -19.28 -20.01 1.72
N ARG A 5 -20.18 -20.96 2.00
CA ARG A 5 -19.94 -22.41 1.97
C ARG A 5 -19.82 -22.96 0.55
N GLU A 6 -20.64 -22.51 -0.39
CA GLU A 6 -20.56 -22.92 -1.79
C GLU A 6 -19.29 -22.38 -2.47
N MET A 7 -18.90 -21.12 -2.19
CA MET A 7 -17.63 -20.57 -2.64
C MET A 7 -16.44 -21.32 -2.05
N ALA A 8 -16.49 -21.65 -0.75
CA ALA A 8 -15.43 -22.42 -0.10
C ALA A 8 -15.33 -23.85 -0.68
N SER A 9 -16.46 -24.50 -0.96
CA SER A 9 -16.51 -25.83 -1.60
C SER A 9 -15.99 -25.83 -3.04
N ALA A 10 -16.26 -24.77 -3.81
CA ALA A 10 -15.77 -24.63 -5.17
C ALA A 10 -14.26 -24.34 -5.22
N ILE A 11 -13.71 -23.66 -4.21
CA ILE A 11 -12.27 -23.39 -4.12
C ILE A 11 -11.52 -24.63 -3.55
N ASP A 12 -12.11 -25.35 -2.59
CA ASP A 12 -11.58 -26.62 -2.07
C ASP A 12 -11.55 -27.71 -3.14
N SER A 13 -12.60 -27.82 -3.99
CA SER A 13 -12.67 -28.87 -5.01
C SER A 13 -11.60 -28.74 -6.11
N ILE A 14 -10.94 -27.58 -6.22
CA ILE A 14 -9.88 -27.31 -7.20
C ILE A 14 -8.47 -27.54 -6.58
N GLY A 15 -8.38 -27.92 -5.30
CA GLY A 15 -7.09 -28.13 -4.61
C GLY A 15 -6.22 -26.87 -4.49
N MET A 16 -6.80 -25.69 -4.76
CA MET A 16 -6.07 -24.41 -4.79
C MET A 16 -5.55 -24.01 -3.42
N LEU A 17 -6.22 -24.48 -2.36
CA LEU A 17 -5.92 -24.20 -0.95
C LEU A 17 -4.91 -25.16 -0.33
N ASP A 18 -4.52 -26.23 -1.02
CA ASP A 18 -3.53 -27.20 -0.51
C ASP A 18 -2.13 -26.59 -0.47
N ARG A 19 -1.79 -25.77 -1.47
CA ARG A 19 -0.52 -25.03 -1.55
C ARG A 19 -0.78 -23.56 -1.93
N PRO A 20 -1.34 -22.75 -1.02
CA PRO A 20 -1.90 -21.44 -1.34
C PRO A 20 -0.84 -20.46 -1.86
N ILE A 21 0.37 -20.46 -1.28
CA ILE A 21 1.48 -19.60 -1.74
C ILE A 21 1.94 -19.97 -3.15
N TYR A 22 2.01 -21.27 -3.45
CA TYR A 22 2.41 -21.76 -4.78
C TYR A 22 1.35 -21.39 -5.83
N THR A 23 0.07 -21.58 -5.50
CA THR A 23 -1.06 -21.19 -6.35
C THR A 23 -1.06 -19.67 -6.59
N LEU A 24 -0.91 -18.85 -5.55
CA LEU A 24 -0.81 -17.39 -5.67
C LEU A 24 0.37 -16.97 -6.56
N THR A 25 1.51 -17.64 -6.43
CA THR A 25 2.69 -17.35 -7.27
C THR A 25 2.42 -17.66 -8.74
N LYS A 26 1.77 -18.79 -9.05
CA LYS A 26 1.34 -19.09 -10.42
C LYS A 26 0.36 -18.05 -10.96
N CYS A 27 -0.67 -17.71 -10.19
CA CYS A 27 -1.64 -16.69 -10.57
C CYS A 27 -0.97 -15.34 -10.83
N PHE A 28 -0.01 -14.95 -9.99
CA PHE A 28 0.76 -13.72 -10.16
C PHE A 28 1.54 -13.73 -11.48
N CYS A 29 2.32 -14.78 -11.73
CA CYS A 29 3.11 -14.87 -12.96
C CYS A 29 2.24 -14.88 -14.22
N LEU A 30 1.13 -15.64 -14.21
CA LEU A 30 0.18 -15.69 -15.32
C LEU A 30 -0.45 -14.32 -15.57
N TRP A 31 -0.90 -13.63 -14.52
CA TRP A 31 -1.50 -12.32 -14.65
C TRP A 31 -0.51 -11.27 -15.16
N LYS A 32 0.73 -11.28 -14.67
CA LYS A 32 1.79 -10.39 -15.16
C LYS A 32 2.14 -10.67 -16.62
N ALA A 33 2.15 -11.93 -17.04
CA ALA A 33 2.34 -12.30 -18.44
C ALA A 33 1.20 -11.76 -19.32
N VAL A 34 -0.07 -11.90 -18.89
CA VAL A 34 -1.23 -11.33 -19.59
C VAL A 34 -1.10 -9.81 -19.73
N LEU A 35 -0.79 -9.10 -18.65
CA LEU A 35 -0.60 -7.65 -18.69
C LEU A 35 0.53 -7.23 -19.63
N LEU A 36 1.66 -7.93 -19.59
CA LEU A 36 2.79 -7.67 -20.47
C LEU A 36 2.43 -7.89 -21.95
N LEU A 37 1.69 -8.96 -22.26
CA LEU A 37 1.20 -9.23 -23.61
C LEU A 37 0.25 -8.13 -24.09
N ILE A 38 -0.68 -7.67 -23.24
CA ILE A 38 -1.58 -6.55 -23.56
C ILE A 38 -0.78 -5.27 -23.86
N ILE A 39 0.22 -4.96 -23.04
CA ILE A 39 1.07 -3.77 -23.23
C ILE A 39 1.86 -3.85 -24.54
N LEU A 40 2.39 -5.03 -24.87
CA LEU A 40 3.16 -5.24 -26.10
C LEU A 40 2.28 -5.24 -27.36
N ALA A 41 1.04 -5.75 -27.25
CA ALA A 41 0.07 -5.77 -28.34
C ALA A 41 -0.64 -4.43 -28.55
N SER A 42 -0.50 -3.48 -27.61
CA SER A 42 -1.18 -2.18 -27.68
C SER A 42 -0.61 -1.32 -28.82
N PRO A 43 -1.42 -0.94 -29.83
CA PRO A 43 -0.92 -0.23 -31.00
C PRO A 43 -0.60 1.24 -30.73
N GLY A 44 0.31 1.79 -31.54
CA GLY A 44 0.63 3.22 -31.58
C GLY A 44 1.55 3.71 -30.45
N PRO A 45 1.87 5.02 -30.42
CA PRO A 45 2.68 5.63 -29.38
C PRO A 45 1.96 5.70 -28.02
N GLY A 46 0.65 5.44 -27.98
CA GLY A 46 -0.24 5.64 -26.83
C GLY A 46 -0.79 7.07 -26.79
N TYR A 47 -1.76 7.31 -25.91
CA TYR A 47 -2.28 8.66 -25.63
C TYR A 47 -1.21 9.57 -25.03
N ASP A 48 -0.37 9.01 -24.14
CA ASP A 48 0.78 9.70 -23.58
C ASP A 48 2.04 9.48 -24.45
N THR A 49 2.56 10.58 -24.98
CA THR A 49 3.76 10.63 -25.83
C THR A 49 5.00 11.15 -25.10
N SER A 50 4.89 11.50 -23.81
CA SER A 50 5.98 12.10 -23.04
C SER A 50 7.23 11.22 -22.99
N THR A 51 7.07 9.89 -22.88
CA THR A 51 8.20 8.96 -22.92
C THR A 51 8.92 8.98 -24.27
N ALA A 52 8.18 9.06 -25.37
CA ALA A 52 8.75 9.11 -26.72
C ALA A 52 9.51 10.43 -26.94
N LEU A 53 8.96 11.55 -26.46
CA LEU A 53 9.60 12.87 -26.52
C LEU A 53 10.89 12.91 -25.70
N LEU A 54 10.88 12.36 -24.49
CA LEU A 54 12.07 12.32 -23.63
C LEU A 54 13.19 11.47 -24.23
N LEU A 55 12.86 10.36 -24.88
CA LEU A 55 13.83 9.52 -25.58
C LEU A 55 14.36 10.21 -26.84
N SER A 56 13.52 10.95 -27.56
CA SER A 56 13.97 11.74 -28.72
C SER A 56 14.88 12.91 -28.33
N SER A 57 14.67 13.49 -27.14
CA SER A 57 15.45 14.60 -26.62
C SER A 57 16.78 14.17 -25.99
N ASP A 58 16.86 12.98 -25.40
CA ASP A 58 18.11 12.43 -24.83
C ASP A 58 19.05 11.84 -25.92
N GLY A 59 18.66 11.90 -27.19
CA GLY A 59 19.51 11.57 -28.35
C GLY A 59 19.89 10.10 -28.47
N GLU A 60 20.26 9.69 -29.69
CA GLU A 60 20.91 8.41 -29.96
C GLU A 60 22.29 8.37 -29.26
N GLY A 61 22.30 8.10 -27.96
CA GLY A 61 23.52 7.86 -27.21
C GLY A 61 24.18 6.55 -27.64
N PRO A 62 25.52 6.42 -27.55
CA PRO A 62 26.32 5.28 -28.04
C PRO A 62 26.21 4.00 -27.17
N GLY A 63 25.01 3.70 -26.65
CA GLY A 63 24.72 2.54 -25.80
C GLY A 63 23.34 1.94 -26.02
N ASN A 64 22.59 2.38 -27.04
CA ASN A 64 21.30 1.78 -27.35
C ASN A 64 21.50 0.33 -27.85
N PRO A 65 20.83 -0.68 -27.25
CA PRO A 65 20.98 -2.06 -27.69
C PRO A 65 20.55 -2.20 -29.14
N ALA A 66 21.28 -2.99 -29.93
CA ALA A 66 20.97 -3.24 -31.33
C ALA A 66 19.50 -3.66 -31.51
N ALA A 67 18.82 -3.11 -32.51
CA ALA A 67 17.43 -3.44 -32.81
C ALA A 67 17.27 -4.95 -32.99
N GLY A 68 16.31 -5.55 -32.27
CA GLY A 68 16.10 -7.01 -32.26
C GLY A 68 16.91 -7.79 -31.21
N SER A 69 17.80 -7.14 -30.45
CA SER A 69 18.49 -7.78 -29.32
C SER A 69 17.58 -7.95 -28.09
N MET A 70 17.92 -8.90 -27.22
CA MET A 70 17.24 -9.09 -25.93
C MET A 70 17.32 -7.83 -25.06
N GLY A 71 18.46 -7.12 -25.08
CA GLY A 71 18.62 -5.85 -24.38
C GLY A 71 17.67 -4.77 -24.92
N TRP A 72 17.46 -4.73 -26.24
CA TRP A 72 16.52 -3.80 -26.85
C TRP A 72 15.09 -4.10 -26.41
N LEU A 73 14.69 -5.37 -26.40
CA LEU A 73 13.36 -5.79 -25.94
C LEU A 73 13.10 -5.40 -24.47
N ILE A 74 14.08 -5.65 -23.59
CA ILE A 74 13.97 -5.32 -22.16
C ILE A 74 13.83 -3.80 -21.97
N SER A 75 14.67 -3.01 -22.63
CA SER A 75 14.57 -1.55 -22.59
C SER A 75 13.27 -1.05 -23.21
N HIS A 76 12.81 -1.65 -24.31
CA HIS A 76 11.56 -1.29 -24.97
C HIS A 76 10.35 -1.55 -24.06
N VAL A 77 10.31 -2.70 -23.40
CA VAL A 77 9.27 -3.03 -22.41
C VAL A 77 9.30 -2.05 -21.23
N GLY A 78 10.48 -1.79 -20.66
CA GLY A 78 10.64 -0.86 -19.55
C GLY A 78 10.13 0.54 -19.88
N LEU A 79 10.43 1.03 -21.08
CA LEU A 79 9.98 2.33 -21.57
C LEU A 79 8.47 2.36 -21.89
N ARG A 80 7.91 1.29 -22.46
CA ARG A 80 6.45 1.19 -22.70
C ARG A 80 5.65 1.22 -21.42
N LEU A 81 6.20 0.68 -20.34
CA LEU A 81 5.65 0.72 -18.98
C LEU A 81 5.89 2.06 -18.27
N ALA A 82 6.94 2.79 -18.64
CA ALA A 82 7.29 4.10 -18.09
C ALA A 82 6.47 5.23 -18.73
N ARG A 83 5.18 5.33 -18.41
CA ARG A 83 4.27 6.41 -18.84
C ARG A 83 3.68 7.18 -17.65
N TRP A 84 3.13 8.37 -17.90
CA TRP A 84 2.46 9.24 -16.93
C TRP A 84 3.40 9.60 -15.76
N ASP A 85 2.89 9.53 -14.53
CA ASP A 85 3.58 9.82 -13.28
C ASP A 85 4.96 9.14 -13.15
N SER A 86 5.13 7.96 -13.76
CA SER A 86 6.40 7.23 -13.74
C SER A 86 7.56 8.03 -14.34
N ILE A 87 7.29 8.93 -15.29
CA ILE A 87 8.30 9.81 -15.89
C ILE A 87 8.91 10.73 -14.83
N TYR A 88 8.09 11.29 -13.93
CA TYR A 88 8.58 12.11 -12.84
C TYR A 88 9.44 11.28 -11.89
N PHE A 89 8.97 10.10 -11.47
CA PHE A 89 9.75 9.21 -10.62
C PHE A 89 11.13 8.88 -11.22
N LEU A 90 11.18 8.60 -12.53
CA LEU A 90 12.42 8.27 -13.23
C LEU A 90 13.36 9.47 -13.40
N LYS A 91 12.85 10.63 -13.83
CA LYS A 91 13.69 11.84 -13.98
C LYS A 91 14.20 12.33 -12.63
N ILE A 92 13.38 12.28 -11.57
CA ILE A 92 13.82 12.60 -10.20
C ILE A 92 14.89 11.59 -9.74
N ALA A 93 14.73 10.29 -10.04
CA ALA A 93 15.75 9.30 -9.70
C ALA A 93 17.06 9.49 -10.50
N GLN A 94 16.98 10.02 -11.72
CA GLN A 94 18.14 10.30 -12.58
C GLN A 94 18.92 11.53 -12.10
N ARG A 95 18.24 12.66 -11.92
CA ARG A 95 18.87 13.99 -11.72
C ARG A 95 18.57 14.65 -10.38
N GLY A 96 17.77 14.03 -9.52
CA GLY A 96 17.27 14.65 -8.30
C GLY A 96 16.12 15.64 -8.55
N TYR A 97 15.63 16.22 -7.46
CA TYR A 97 14.58 17.23 -7.45
C TYR A 97 15.13 18.56 -7.95
N LEU A 98 14.56 19.10 -9.02
CA LEU A 98 14.86 20.44 -9.53
C LEU A 98 13.68 21.40 -9.36
N PHE A 99 12.45 20.90 -9.50
CA PHE A 99 11.25 21.74 -9.45
C PHE A 99 10.40 21.46 -8.21
N GLU A 100 9.69 22.49 -7.72
CA GLU A 100 8.87 22.38 -6.50
C GLU A 100 7.74 21.33 -6.64
N GLN A 101 7.12 21.22 -7.81
CA GLN A 101 6.07 20.22 -8.06
C GLN A 101 6.56 18.77 -8.00
N GLU A 102 7.87 18.53 -8.16
CA GLU A 102 8.43 17.18 -8.14
C GLU A 102 8.31 16.55 -6.76
N TRP A 103 8.23 17.34 -5.69
CA TRP A 103 8.08 16.90 -4.30
C TRP A 103 6.81 16.09 -4.01
N ALA A 104 5.84 16.11 -4.92
CA ALA A 104 4.69 15.23 -4.81
C ALA A 104 4.99 13.76 -5.18
N PHE A 105 6.11 13.48 -5.86
CA PHE A 105 6.52 12.16 -6.32
C PHE A 105 7.47 11.46 -5.34
N GLY A 106 7.09 11.41 -4.06
CA GLY A 106 7.62 10.48 -3.04
C GLY A 106 9.15 10.39 -2.91
N TYR A 107 9.73 11.16 -1.99
CA TYR A 107 11.18 11.21 -1.74
C TYR A 107 11.83 9.83 -1.54
N GLY A 108 11.20 8.97 -0.73
CA GLY A 108 11.74 7.65 -0.39
C GLY A 108 11.88 6.74 -1.61
N TYR A 109 10.87 6.72 -2.49
CA TYR A 109 10.89 5.86 -3.68
C TYR A 109 11.97 6.31 -4.67
N THR A 110 12.02 7.60 -5.00
CA THR A 110 12.97 8.12 -5.98
C THR A 110 14.42 7.95 -5.53
N ARG A 111 14.70 8.19 -4.24
CA ARG A 111 16.05 8.00 -3.68
C ARG A 111 16.45 6.55 -3.64
N PHE A 112 15.54 5.65 -3.26
CA PHE A 112 15.81 4.22 -3.27
C PHE A 112 16.08 3.72 -4.70
N LEU A 113 15.29 4.17 -5.68
CA LEU A 113 15.51 3.83 -7.08
C LEU A 113 16.86 4.33 -7.60
N SER A 114 17.27 5.56 -7.27
CA SER A 114 18.62 6.06 -7.58
C SER A 114 19.71 5.24 -6.92
N PHE A 115 19.50 4.79 -5.68
CA PHE A 115 20.49 4.01 -4.92
C PHE A 115 20.74 2.62 -5.53
N LEU A 116 19.73 2.02 -6.16
CA LEU A 116 19.86 0.71 -6.81
C LEU A 116 20.82 0.71 -8.01
N LEU A 117 21.13 1.88 -8.59
CA LEU A 117 22.04 2.00 -9.73
C LEU A 117 23.19 2.98 -9.43
N PRO A 118 24.44 2.61 -9.74
CA PRO A 118 25.56 3.56 -9.68
C PRO A 118 25.35 4.68 -10.70
N GLU A 119 25.90 5.86 -10.44
CA GLU A 119 25.70 7.07 -11.26
C GLU A 119 25.98 6.86 -12.75
N SER A 120 27.03 6.09 -13.08
CA SER A 120 27.40 5.76 -14.46
C SER A 120 26.33 4.97 -15.23
N LEU A 121 25.43 4.27 -14.53
CA LEU A 121 24.38 3.43 -15.12
C LEU A 121 22.98 4.03 -15.01
N ARG A 122 22.83 5.25 -14.46
CA ARG A 122 21.54 5.95 -14.28
C ARG A 122 21.02 6.57 -15.59
N SER A 123 21.03 5.81 -16.68
CA SER A 123 20.27 6.18 -17.87
C SER A 123 18.77 6.01 -17.60
N LEU A 124 17.93 6.78 -18.31
CA LEU A 124 16.47 6.70 -18.17
C LEU A 124 15.94 5.29 -18.44
N GLN A 125 16.56 4.58 -19.38
CA GLN A 125 16.20 3.23 -19.80
C GLN A 125 16.49 2.21 -18.69
N ASN A 126 17.69 2.28 -18.09
CA ASN A 126 18.07 1.39 -16.99
C ASN A 126 17.20 1.63 -15.77
N LEU A 127 16.95 2.89 -15.43
CA LEU A 127 16.04 3.26 -14.33
C LEU A 127 14.61 2.77 -14.58
N ALA A 128 14.11 2.84 -15.82
CA ALA A 128 12.79 2.33 -16.18
C ALA A 128 12.69 0.82 -15.97
N VAL A 129 13.68 0.06 -16.44
CA VAL A 129 13.74 -1.40 -16.25
C VAL A 129 13.84 -1.74 -14.76
N THR A 130 14.76 -1.11 -14.02
CA THR A 130 14.93 -1.33 -12.58
C THR A 130 13.66 -0.98 -11.82
N GLY A 131 12.99 0.12 -12.15
CA GLY A 131 11.76 0.52 -11.51
C GLY A 131 10.59 -0.44 -11.81
N VAL A 132 10.48 -0.96 -13.03
CA VAL A 132 9.50 -2.01 -13.38
C VAL A 132 9.77 -3.30 -12.58
N LEU A 133 11.03 -3.73 -12.50
CA LEU A 133 11.41 -4.91 -11.71
C LEU A 133 11.09 -4.70 -10.22
N LEU A 134 11.45 -3.54 -9.68
CA LEU A 134 11.16 -3.16 -8.30
C LEU A 134 9.65 -3.16 -8.03
N SER A 135 8.85 -2.54 -8.89
CA SER A 135 7.39 -2.51 -8.74
C SER A 135 6.78 -3.91 -8.77
N ASN A 136 7.21 -4.78 -9.67
CA ASN A 136 6.71 -6.15 -9.72
C ASN A 136 7.15 -6.98 -8.51
N LEU A 137 8.38 -6.81 -8.04
CA LEU A 137 8.87 -7.47 -6.82
C LEU A 137 8.06 -7.00 -5.61
N CYS A 138 7.91 -5.69 -5.41
CA CYS A 138 7.11 -5.15 -4.32
C CYS A 138 5.65 -5.60 -4.41
N HIS A 139 5.05 -5.62 -5.60
CA HIS A 139 3.69 -6.13 -5.76
C HIS A 139 3.59 -7.61 -5.36
N TYR A 140 4.52 -8.45 -5.81
CA TYR A 140 4.55 -9.86 -5.41
C TYR A 140 4.69 -10.04 -3.89
N LEU A 141 5.63 -9.32 -3.27
CA LEU A 141 5.81 -9.35 -1.83
C LEU A 141 4.56 -8.83 -1.09
N SER A 142 3.89 -7.81 -1.61
CA SER A 142 2.65 -7.29 -1.04
C SER A 142 1.53 -8.33 -1.07
N VAL A 143 1.43 -9.17 -2.11
CA VAL A 143 0.47 -10.28 -2.20
C VAL A 143 0.75 -11.32 -1.11
N LEU A 144 2.02 -11.70 -0.92
CA LEU A 144 2.41 -12.68 0.09
C LEU A 144 2.15 -12.15 1.51
N VAL A 145 2.51 -10.89 1.77
CA VAL A 145 2.27 -10.25 3.06
C VAL A 145 0.78 -10.07 3.31
N LEU A 146 -0.01 -9.67 2.31
CA LEU A 146 -1.47 -9.52 2.45
C LEU A 146 -2.13 -10.87 2.80
N TYR A 147 -1.68 -11.96 2.21
CA TYR A 147 -2.11 -13.31 2.57
C TYR A 147 -1.81 -13.61 4.04
N ARG A 148 -0.57 -13.41 4.49
CA ARG A 148 -0.17 -13.65 5.89
C ARG A 148 -0.85 -12.72 6.89
N LEU A 149 -1.02 -11.45 6.53
CA LEU A 149 -1.73 -10.43 7.30
C LEU A 149 -3.19 -10.83 7.49
N SER A 150 -3.85 -11.25 6.42
CA SER A 150 -5.23 -11.72 6.47
C SER A 150 -5.36 -12.95 7.35
N GLN A 151 -4.43 -13.92 7.25
CA GLN A 151 -4.40 -15.08 8.16
C GLN A 151 -4.23 -14.66 9.63
N ALA A 152 -3.30 -13.72 9.92
CA ALA A 152 -3.04 -13.26 11.27
C ALA A 152 -4.21 -12.46 11.88
N THR A 153 -4.99 -11.79 11.02
CA THR A 153 -6.15 -10.98 11.43
C THR A 153 -7.39 -11.84 11.67
N PHE A 154 -7.66 -12.77 10.75
CA PHE A 154 -8.82 -13.66 10.83
C PHE A 154 -8.44 -14.97 11.55
N ASN A 155 -8.30 -14.87 12.88
CA ASN A 155 -7.93 -16.00 13.75
C ASN A 155 -8.98 -17.12 13.69
N SER A 156 -8.55 -18.38 13.56
CA SER A 156 -9.41 -19.46 13.08
C SER A 156 -9.68 -20.58 14.09
N ASN A 157 -10.95 -20.73 14.45
CA ASN A 157 -11.56 -22.00 14.90
C ASN A 157 -12.53 -22.58 13.85
N ARG A 158 -12.45 -22.17 12.57
CA ARG A 158 -13.39 -22.60 11.52
C ARG A 158 -12.70 -23.45 10.44
N LYS A 159 -13.44 -24.43 9.91
CA LYS A 159 -13.09 -25.11 8.64
C LYS A 159 -12.97 -24.05 7.54
N ASN A 160 -11.96 -24.18 6.66
CA ASN A 160 -11.68 -23.35 5.48
C ASN A 160 -11.17 -21.92 5.77
N TYR A 161 -10.32 -21.80 6.79
CA TYR A 161 -9.73 -20.53 7.25
C TYR A 161 -8.86 -19.79 6.21
N ASN A 162 -8.34 -20.50 5.21
CA ASN A 162 -7.47 -19.92 4.19
C ASN A 162 -8.23 -19.28 3.02
N VAL A 163 -9.56 -19.48 2.91
CA VAL A 163 -10.34 -18.98 1.76
C VAL A 163 -10.32 -17.46 1.67
N ILE A 164 -10.61 -16.77 2.78
CA ILE A 164 -10.66 -15.29 2.81
C ILE A 164 -9.26 -14.70 2.56
N PRO A 165 -8.19 -15.14 3.27
CA PRO A 165 -6.83 -14.70 2.98
C PRO A 165 -6.41 -14.94 1.53
N PHE A 166 -6.74 -16.11 0.98
CA PHE A 166 -6.42 -16.46 -0.40
C PHE A 166 -7.14 -15.56 -1.39
N LEU A 167 -8.45 -15.36 -1.21
CA LEU A 167 -9.25 -14.51 -2.10
C LEU A 167 -8.80 -13.05 -2.04
N ALA A 168 -8.49 -12.53 -0.86
CA ALA A 168 -7.95 -11.17 -0.71
C ALA A 168 -6.63 -11.00 -1.47
N ALA A 169 -5.71 -11.96 -1.34
CA ALA A 169 -4.45 -11.95 -2.05
C ALA A 169 -4.64 -12.12 -3.57
N ALA A 170 -5.54 -13.00 -4.01
CA ALA A 170 -5.85 -13.21 -5.42
C ALA A 170 -6.49 -11.98 -6.07
N LEU A 171 -7.42 -11.30 -5.40
CA LEU A 171 -8.01 -10.05 -5.87
C LEU A 171 -6.98 -8.91 -5.96
N HIS A 172 -6.02 -8.87 -5.03
CA HIS A 172 -4.91 -7.93 -5.09
C HIS A 172 -4.03 -8.16 -6.33
N ILE A 173 -3.78 -9.42 -6.71
CA ILE A 173 -3.07 -9.75 -7.96
C ILE A 173 -3.78 -9.12 -9.17
N VAL A 174 -5.10 -9.32 -9.29
CA VAL A 174 -5.93 -8.86 -10.42
C VAL A 174 -6.49 -7.44 -10.25
N THR A 175 -5.80 -6.60 -9.47
CA THR A 175 -6.22 -5.22 -9.24
C THR A 175 -6.49 -4.47 -10.57
N PRO A 176 -7.57 -3.67 -10.67
CA PRO A 176 -7.90 -2.91 -11.89
C PRO A 176 -6.75 -1.99 -12.35
N ALA A 177 -5.90 -1.55 -11.43
CA ALA A 177 -4.70 -0.76 -11.70
C ALA A 177 -3.48 -1.63 -12.13
N GLY A 178 -3.70 -2.82 -12.68
CA GLY A 178 -2.65 -3.85 -12.88
C GLY A 178 -1.45 -3.42 -13.74
N ALA A 179 -1.67 -2.63 -14.79
CA ALA A 179 -0.57 -2.07 -15.58
C ALA A 179 0.16 -0.97 -14.80
N PHE A 180 -0.56 -0.13 -14.07
CA PHE A 180 0.01 0.94 -13.25
C PHE A 180 0.88 0.37 -12.13
N ILE A 181 0.44 -0.66 -11.41
CA ILE A 181 1.25 -1.28 -10.33
C ILE A 181 2.48 -2.04 -10.86
N SER A 182 2.57 -2.25 -12.18
CA SER A 182 3.75 -2.81 -12.86
C SER A 182 4.70 -1.73 -13.40
N ALA A 183 4.23 -0.48 -13.51
CA ALA A 183 5.00 0.66 -13.96
C ALA A 183 5.99 1.13 -12.88
N PRO A 184 7.05 1.88 -13.22
CA PRO A 184 7.99 2.42 -12.25
C PRO A 184 7.34 3.55 -11.42
N ASN A 185 6.56 3.16 -10.42
CA ASN A 185 5.84 4.05 -9.51
C ASN A 185 5.95 3.58 -8.04
N GLY A 186 5.62 4.49 -7.13
CA GLY A 186 5.64 4.22 -5.70
C GLY A 186 4.48 3.36 -5.17
N GLU A 187 3.46 3.00 -5.96
CA GLU A 187 2.26 2.34 -5.43
C GLU A 187 2.53 0.92 -4.94
N ALA A 188 3.27 0.13 -5.71
CA ALA A 188 3.61 -1.25 -5.34
C ALA A 188 4.49 -1.29 -4.09
N ALA A 189 5.49 -0.41 -4.03
CA ALA A 189 6.38 -0.27 -2.88
C ALA A 189 5.62 0.20 -1.63
N PHE A 190 4.71 1.18 -1.80
CA PHE A 190 3.83 1.64 -0.72
C PHE A 190 2.95 0.52 -0.17
N SER A 191 2.25 -0.21 -1.05
CA SER A 191 1.38 -1.33 -0.65
C SER A 191 2.15 -2.39 0.12
N PHE A 192 3.34 -2.78 -0.36
CA PHE A 192 4.19 -3.74 0.33
C PHE A 192 4.61 -3.27 1.72
N LEU A 193 5.21 -2.08 1.83
CA LEU A 193 5.70 -1.55 3.11
C LEU A 193 4.56 -1.35 4.10
N ASN A 194 3.40 -0.88 3.62
CA ASN A 194 2.25 -0.64 4.48
C ASN A 194 1.63 -1.95 5.00
N PHE A 195 1.43 -2.94 4.12
CA PHE A 195 0.96 -4.26 4.56
C PHE A 195 1.95 -4.96 5.49
N LEU A 196 3.25 -4.79 5.26
CA LEU A 196 4.29 -5.33 6.13
C LEU A 196 4.25 -4.67 7.51
N GLY A 197 4.10 -3.35 7.57
CA GLY A 197 3.89 -2.63 8.82
C GLY A 197 2.67 -3.14 9.59
N TYR A 198 1.52 -3.33 8.91
CA TYR A 198 0.34 -3.92 9.54
C TYR A 198 0.56 -5.34 10.06
N TYR A 199 1.24 -6.19 9.28
CA TYR A 199 1.53 -7.57 9.67
C TYR A 199 2.41 -7.63 10.93
N VAL A 200 3.47 -6.83 10.95
CA VAL A 200 4.37 -6.75 12.10
C VAL A 200 3.64 -6.16 13.32
N PHE A 201 2.78 -5.17 13.13
CA PHE A 201 1.96 -4.59 14.19
C PHE A 201 1.01 -5.62 14.83
N ILE A 202 0.27 -6.39 14.02
CA ILE A 202 -0.64 -7.43 14.53
C ILE A 202 0.11 -8.56 15.24
N THR A 203 1.27 -8.96 14.70
CA THR A 203 2.09 -9.99 15.36
C THR A 203 2.73 -9.49 16.66
N ALA A 204 3.01 -8.18 16.79
CA ALA A 204 3.43 -7.58 18.06
C ALA A 204 2.33 -7.70 19.13
N LEU A 205 1.08 -7.41 18.76
CA LEU A 205 -0.08 -7.57 19.65
C LEU A 205 -0.28 -9.03 20.08
N ASN A 206 0.01 -9.99 19.18
CA ASN A 206 -0.05 -11.41 19.54
C ASN A 206 1.06 -11.83 20.52
N ASP A 207 2.28 -11.30 20.38
CA ASP A 207 3.38 -11.54 21.32
C ASP A 207 3.07 -10.94 22.71
N GLU A 208 2.44 -9.78 22.74
CA GLU A 208 1.97 -9.14 23.99
C GLU A 208 1.00 -10.04 24.75
N ARG A 209 0.03 -10.64 24.04
CA ARG A 209 -0.93 -11.60 24.62
C ARG A 209 -0.25 -12.85 25.17
N GLN A 210 0.92 -13.21 24.65
CA GLN A 210 1.74 -14.33 25.11
C GLN A 210 2.74 -13.92 26.21
N GLY A 211 2.72 -12.67 26.67
CA GLY A 211 3.63 -12.15 27.69
C GLY A 211 5.06 -11.83 27.20
N SER A 212 5.30 -11.85 25.89
CA SER A 212 6.62 -11.62 25.28
C SER A 212 6.87 -10.14 24.97
N TYR A 213 7.03 -9.31 26.00
CA TYR A 213 7.12 -7.85 25.87
C TYR A 213 8.33 -7.34 25.08
N CYS A 214 9.48 -8.01 25.16
CA CYS A 214 10.69 -7.62 24.42
C CYS A 214 10.48 -7.78 22.90
N MET A 215 9.89 -8.90 22.47
CA MET A 215 9.58 -9.15 21.06
C MET A 215 8.48 -8.23 20.55
N ARG A 216 7.46 -7.96 21.37
CA ARG A 216 6.43 -6.94 21.09
C ARG A 216 7.07 -5.59 20.77
N ASP A 217 7.95 -5.09 21.64
CA ASP A 217 8.58 -3.78 21.47
C ASP A 217 9.42 -3.71 20.20
N LEU A 218 10.23 -4.74 19.94
CA LEU A 218 11.03 -4.83 18.73
C LEU A 218 10.14 -4.81 17.47
N LYS A 219 9.02 -5.54 17.49
CA LYS A 219 8.06 -5.56 16.39
C LYS A 219 7.34 -4.23 16.24
N PHE A 220 6.92 -3.56 17.31
CA PHE A 220 6.33 -2.22 17.21
C PHE A 220 7.30 -1.19 16.62
N LEU A 221 8.56 -1.19 17.05
CA LEU A 221 9.59 -0.33 16.43
C LEU A 221 9.75 -0.65 14.94
N SER A 222 9.80 -1.93 14.60
CA SER A 222 9.89 -2.39 13.21
C SER A 222 8.68 -1.97 12.38
N ALA A 223 7.46 -2.10 12.92
CA ALA A 223 6.23 -1.64 12.27
C ALA A 223 6.22 -0.12 12.05
N GLY A 224 6.68 0.65 13.04
CA GLY A 224 6.87 2.09 12.92
C GLY A 224 7.87 2.46 11.81
N ALA A 225 8.98 1.73 11.71
CA ALA A 225 9.96 1.91 10.63
C ALA A 225 9.36 1.60 9.25
N PHE A 226 8.56 0.54 9.11
CA PHE A 226 7.88 0.22 7.86
C PHE A 226 6.82 1.27 7.48
N PHE A 227 6.04 1.80 8.43
CA PHE A 227 5.11 2.90 8.14
C PHE A 227 5.82 4.20 7.81
N ALA A 228 6.95 4.49 8.45
CA ALA A 228 7.78 5.65 8.09
C ALA A 228 8.33 5.52 6.66
N ALA A 229 8.82 4.33 6.30
CA ALA A 229 9.26 4.03 4.94
C ALA A 229 8.10 4.09 3.93
N ALA A 230 6.91 3.60 4.28
CA ALA A 230 5.72 3.74 3.44
C ALA A 230 5.35 5.22 3.26
N THR A 231 5.42 6.03 4.32
CA THR A 231 5.14 7.47 4.31
C THR A 231 6.12 8.24 3.43
N SER A 232 7.40 7.85 3.43
CA SER A 232 8.41 8.48 2.56
C SER A 232 8.20 8.13 1.08
N VAL A 233 7.64 6.95 0.78
CA VAL A 233 7.22 6.56 -0.58
C VAL A 233 5.96 7.31 -0.99
N ARG A 234 4.95 7.41 -0.10
CA ARG A 234 3.72 8.18 -0.31
C ARG A 234 3.18 8.73 1.01
N SER A 235 2.83 10.01 1.03
CA SER A 235 2.31 10.70 2.22
C SER A 235 1.09 10.05 2.87
N ASN A 236 0.28 9.30 2.11
CA ASN A 236 -0.85 8.52 2.63
C ASN A 236 -0.45 7.53 3.74
N GLY A 237 0.82 7.11 3.82
CA GLY A 237 1.33 6.27 4.89
C GLY A 237 1.23 6.90 6.28
N LEU A 238 1.10 8.22 6.37
CA LEU A 238 0.90 8.92 7.64
C LEU A 238 -0.36 8.43 8.37
N LEU A 239 -1.39 8.02 7.62
CA LEU A 239 -2.62 7.47 8.17
C LEU A 239 -2.39 6.14 8.91
N SER A 240 -1.36 5.37 8.56
CA SER A 240 -1.00 4.14 9.27
C SER A 240 -0.52 4.43 10.70
N GLY A 241 -0.04 5.65 10.96
CA GLY A 241 0.27 6.13 12.30
C GLY A 241 -0.95 6.17 13.23
N LEU A 242 -2.18 6.24 12.69
CA LEU A 242 -3.41 6.20 13.48
C LEU A 242 -3.57 4.91 14.28
N LEU A 243 -2.97 3.79 13.85
CA LEU A 243 -2.96 2.56 14.63
C LEU A 243 -2.18 2.71 15.94
N PHE A 244 -1.04 3.38 15.90
CA PHE A 244 -0.26 3.68 17.10
C PHE A 244 -0.96 4.70 18.00
N VAL A 245 -1.66 5.67 17.41
CA VAL A 245 -2.50 6.61 18.16
C VAL A 245 -3.64 5.87 18.85
N TYR A 246 -4.35 4.99 18.15
CA TYR A 246 -5.42 4.17 18.71
C TYR A 246 -4.92 3.28 19.86
N ASP A 247 -3.79 2.60 19.67
CA ASP A 247 -3.15 1.78 20.69
C ASP A 247 -2.74 2.61 21.92
N ALA A 248 -2.16 3.79 21.70
CA ALA A 248 -1.77 4.70 22.78
C ALA A 248 -2.98 5.27 23.55
N VAL A 249 -4.06 5.64 22.87
CA VAL A 249 -5.29 6.14 23.50
C VAL A 249 -6.00 5.02 24.27
N SER A 250 -6.04 3.80 23.71
CA SER A 250 -6.61 2.63 24.39
C SER A 250 -5.82 2.27 25.64
N GLY A 251 -4.49 2.31 25.55
CA GLY A 251 -3.60 2.16 26.71
C GLY A 251 -3.80 3.27 27.74
N LEU A 252 -3.91 4.53 27.32
CA LEU A 252 -4.16 5.65 28.22
C LEU A 252 -5.50 5.53 28.95
N HIS A 253 -6.55 5.07 28.27
CA HIS A 253 -7.83 4.79 28.89
C HIS A 253 -7.70 3.72 29.98
N GLN A 254 -6.97 2.62 29.70
CA GLN A 254 -6.69 1.58 30.69
C GLN A 254 -5.87 2.09 31.89
N ILE A 255 -4.95 3.04 31.67
CA ILE A 255 -4.15 3.68 32.74
C ILE A 255 -5.04 4.53 33.65
N ILE A 256 -5.96 5.30 33.05
CA ILE A 256 -6.89 6.15 33.81
C ILE A 256 -7.83 5.27 34.67
N THR A 257 -8.20 4.08 34.19
CA THR A 257 -9.09 3.17 34.91
C THR A 257 -8.38 2.22 35.89
N HIS A 258 -7.11 1.84 35.66
CA HIS A 258 -6.40 0.81 36.46
C HIS A 258 -5.04 1.22 37.06
N GLY A 259 -4.60 2.47 36.90
CA GLY A 259 -3.38 3.00 37.51
C GLY A 259 -2.10 2.89 36.65
N LEU A 260 -1.03 3.57 37.09
CA LEU A 260 0.20 3.77 36.33
C LEU A 260 1.09 2.52 36.27
N LEU A 261 1.36 2.02 35.05
CA LEU A 261 2.42 1.03 34.79
C LEU A 261 3.60 1.70 34.07
N TRP A 262 4.82 1.45 34.54
CA TRP A 262 6.11 2.02 34.09
C TRP A 262 6.42 1.88 32.58
N HIS A 263 5.67 1.06 31.85
CA HIS A 263 5.91 0.74 30.44
C HIS A 263 5.45 1.80 29.42
N VAL A 264 4.89 2.93 29.88
CA VAL A 264 4.15 3.89 29.03
C VAL A 264 4.98 5.13 28.64
N ILE A 265 6.11 5.40 29.31
CA ILE A 265 6.88 6.64 29.10
C ILE A 265 7.66 6.67 27.77
N ARG A 266 7.68 5.60 26.97
CA ARG A 266 8.56 5.48 25.79
C ARG A 266 7.83 5.61 24.45
N ARG A 267 7.03 6.66 24.26
CA ARG A 267 6.40 6.97 22.96
C ARG A 267 6.26 8.48 22.80
N LEU A 268 7.15 9.12 22.04
CA LEU A 268 6.95 10.39 21.29
C LEU A 268 8.28 10.90 20.72
N ALA A 269 8.40 11.02 19.39
CA ALA A 269 9.25 12.01 18.72
C ALA A 269 9.04 11.99 17.19
N MET A 270 8.64 13.13 16.61
CA MET A 270 8.95 13.48 15.22
C MET A 270 9.02 15.01 15.07
N TYR A 271 10.22 15.54 14.78
CA TYR A 271 10.48 16.98 14.54
C TYR A 271 11.37 17.24 13.29
N VAL A 272 11.65 16.21 12.48
CA VAL A 272 12.76 16.28 11.50
C VAL A 272 12.41 17.03 10.20
N ALA A 273 11.13 17.19 9.83
CA ALA A 273 10.76 17.74 8.51
C ALA A 273 10.68 19.28 8.41
N TYR A 274 10.71 20.02 9.53
CA TYR A 274 10.53 21.49 9.53
C TYR A 274 11.81 22.27 9.16
N LYS A 275 12.98 21.66 9.39
CA LYS A 275 14.26 22.37 9.38
C LYS A 275 14.78 22.76 7.99
N ASP A 276 14.40 22.03 6.94
CA ASP A 276 15.06 22.17 5.62
C ASP A 276 14.45 23.23 4.70
N PHE A 277 13.22 23.69 4.94
CA PHE A 277 12.52 24.63 4.02
C PHE A 277 12.05 25.94 4.67
N CYS A 278 11.82 25.95 5.99
CA CYS A 278 11.31 27.15 6.68
C CYS A 278 12.41 28.10 7.18
N LEU A 279 13.70 27.78 6.92
CA LEU A 279 14.87 28.55 7.35
C LEU A 279 15.66 29.20 6.19
N ALA A 280 15.12 29.20 4.96
CA ALA A 280 15.74 29.89 3.82
C ALA A 280 15.36 31.39 3.79
N GLU A 281 16.21 32.23 3.18
CA GLU A 281 16.11 33.71 3.18
C GLU A 281 14.80 34.27 2.56
N ASP A 282 14.09 33.50 1.72
CA ASP A 282 12.78 33.85 1.16
C ASP A 282 11.71 32.79 1.49
N PRO A 283 10.97 32.92 2.61
CA PRO A 283 9.98 31.93 3.00
C PRO A 283 8.75 31.94 2.06
N ARG A 284 8.42 30.76 1.51
CA ARG A 284 7.24 30.58 0.64
C ARG A 284 5.94 30.76 1.44
N PRO A 285 4.82 31.20 0.81
CA PRO A 285 3.59 31.54 1.53
C PRO A 285 2.95 30.40 2.35
N TRP A 286 3.26 29.15 2.02
CA TRP A 286 2.77 27.98 2.77
C TRP A 286 3.49 27.78 4.12
N CYS A 287 4.68 28.37 4.32
CA CYS A 287 5.42 28.35 5.58
C CYS A 287 4.70 29.15 6.69
N ASN A 288 3.90 30.16 6.31
CA ASN A 288 3.16 31.02 7.24
C ASN A 288 1.77 30.48 7.64
N ARG A 289 1.42 29.26 7.21
CA ARG A 289 0.14 28.62 7.58
C ARG A 289 0.28 27.91 8.93
N LEU A 290 -0.82 27.83 9.69
CA LEU A 290 -0.90 27.13 10.98
C LEU A 290 -0.39 25.68 10.91
N PHE A 291 -0.53 25.05 9.75
CA PHE A 291 0.06 23.75 9.42
C PHE A 291 0.78 23.84 8.07
N PRO A 292 2.11 24.07 8.04
CA PRO A 292 2.86 24.16 6.80
C PRO A 292 2.96 22.78 6.16
N SER A 293 2.44 22.64 4.94
CA SER A 293 2.51 21.40 4.17
C SER A 293 2.79 21.73 2.70
N ILE A 294 4.03 21.48 2.28
CA ILE A 294 4.45 21.58 0.87
C ILE A 294 3.55 20.71 -0.03
N TYR A 295 3.16 19.53 0.44
CA TYR A 295 2.30 18.61 -0.30
C TYR A 295 0.90 19.19 -0.54
N ALA A 296 0.25 19.71 0.52
CA ALA A 296 -1.07 20.33 0.39
C ALA A 296 -1.03 21.58 -0.50
N TRP A 297 0.07 22.34 -0.45
CA TRP A 297 0.28 23.49 -1.33
C TRP A 297 0.45 23.04 -2.79
N VAL A 298 1.34 22.09 -3.11
CA VAL A 298 1.52 21.56 -4.47
C VAL A 298 0.20 21.04 -5.04
N GLN A 299 -0.54 20.26 -4.26
CA GLN A 299 -1.85 19.74 -4.64
C GLN A 299 -2.82 20.85 -5.04
N SER A 300 -2.92 21.92 -4.23
CA SER A 300 -3.85 23.02 -4.50
C SER A 300 -3.39 23.97 -5.60
N TYR A 301 -2.09 24.27 -5.67
CA TYR A 301 -1.52 25.30 -6.53
C TYR A 301 -1.26 24.80 -7.95
N TYR A 302 -0.64 23.61 -8.09
CA TYR A 302 -0.30 23.06 -9.41
C TYR A 302 -1.37 22.16 -9.98
N TRP A 303 -2.12 21.46 -9.13
CA TRP A 303 -3.08 20.44 -9.57
C TRP A 303 -4.54 20.77 -9.27
N ASN A 304 -4.81 21.94 -8.69
CA ASN A 304 -6.15 22.38 -8.29
C ASN A 304 -6.93 21.35 -7.43
N VAL A 305 -6.22 20.51 -6.70
CA VAL A 305 -6.79 19.52 -5.78
C VAL A 305 -7.09 20.20 -4.45
N GLY A 306 -8.35 20.14 -4.02
CA GLY A 306 -8.83 20.72 -2.77
C GLY A 306 -10.15 20.10 -2.34
N PHE A 307 -10.65 20.46 -1.15
CA PHE A 307 -11.92 19.94 -0.63
C PHE A 307 -13.03 20.16 -1.66
N LEU A 308 -13.62 19.05 -2.10
CA LEU A 308 -14.68 18.95 -3.11
C LEU A 308 -14.38 19.50 -4.54
N ARG A 309 -13.17 19.98 -4.83
CA ARG A 309 -12.83 20.50 -6.18
C ARG A 309 -12.84 19.44 -7.29
N TYR A 310 -12.69 18.18 -6.91
CA TYR A 310 -12.79 17.04 -7.83
C TYR A 310 -14.25 16.73 -8.25
N TRP A 311 -15.25 17.23 -7.51
CA TRP A 311 -16.67 16.92 -7.71
C TRP A 311 -17.30 17.86 -8.75
N THR A 312 -16.90 17.68 -10.01
CA THR A 312 -17.53 18.35 -11.16
C THR A 312 -18.50 17.39 -11.85
N PHE A 313 -19.53 17.93 -12.52
CA PHE A 313 -20.47 17.09 -13.30
C PHE A 313 -19.76 16.22 -14.34
N SER A 314 -18.69 16.73 -14.94
CA SER A 314 -17.86 16.01 -15.91
C SER A 314 -17.15 14.78 -15.33
N ASN A 315 -16.94 14.72 -14.00
CA ASN A 315 -16.29 13.60 -13.32
C ASN A 315 -17.27 12.54 -12.79
N ILE A 316 -18.59 12.74 -12.93
CA ILE A 316 -19.61 11.75 -12.53
C ILE A 316 -19.34 10.36 -13.13
N PRO A 317 -18.97 10.21 -14.42
CA PRO A 317 -18.67 8.89 -14.98
C PRO A 317 -17.54 8.16 -14.24
N LEU A 318 -16.48 8.88 -13.85
CA LEU A 318 -15.36 8.31 -13.08
C LEU A 318 -15.83 7.86 -11.70
N LEU A 319 -16.72 8.62 -11.07
CA LEU A 319 -17.31 8.28 -9.78
C LEU A 319 -18.18 7.02 -9.87
N CYS A 320 -18.99 6.89 -10.92
CA CYS A 320 -19.82 5.70 -11.16
C CYS A 320 -18.96 4.44 -11.33
N ILE A 321 -17.81 4.55 -12.00
CA ILE A 321 -16.86 3.44 -12.15
C ILE A 321 -16.24 3.05 -10.79
N ALA A 322 -15.94 4.02 -9.93
CA ALA A 322 -15.38 3.77 -8.59
C ALA A 322 -16.43 3.33 -7.56
N ALA A 323 -17.71 3.65 -7.77
CA ALA A 323 -18.79 3.47 -6.80
C ALA A 323 -18.91 2.05 -6.22
N PRO A 324 -18.82 0.95 -7.00
CA PRO A 324 -18.93 -0.40 -6.44
C PRO A 324 -17.87 -0.68 -5.36
N MET A 325 -16.63 -0.25 -5.60
CA MET A 325 -15.54 -0.43 -4.65
C MET A 325 -15.71 0.45 -3.41
N ILE A 326 -16.18 1.68 -3.59
CA ILE A 326 -16.47 2.61 -2.48
C ILE A 326 -17.59 2.05 -1.60
N ILE A 327 -18.67 1.53 -2.19
CA ILE A 327 -19.81 0.94 -1.46
C ILE A 327 -19.34 -0.26 -0.63
N ILE A 328 -18.56 -1.17 -1.22
CA ILE A 328 -18.03 -2.34 -0.50
C ILE A 328 -17.13 -1.90 0.67
N LEU A 329 -16.26 -0.90 0.45
CA LEU A 329 -15.37 -0.38 1.48
C LEU A 329 -16.16 0.24 2.64
N VAL A 330 -17.14 1.10 2.35
CA VAL A 330 -17.97 1.75 3.38
C VAL A 330 -18.82 0.72 4.12
N TYR A 331 -19.49 -0.19 3.40
CA TYR A 331 -20.33 -1.22 4.02
C TYR A 331 -19.52 -2.14 4.92
N SER A 332 -18.36 -2.62 4.45
CA SER A 332 -17.49 -3.47 5.26
C SER A 332 -16.92 -2.73 6.48
N GLY A 333 -16.49 -1.48 6.31
CA GLY A 333 -16.00 -0.62 7.40
C GLY A 333 -17.06 -0.37 8.47
N VAL A 334 -18.28 0.02 8.07
CA VAL A 334 -19.42 0.22 8.98
C VAL A 334 -19.75 -1.07 9.71
N ARG A 335 -19.76 -2.22 9.03
CA ARG A 335 -20.06 -3.52 9.66
C ARG A 335 -19.00 -3.92 10.68
N VAL A 336 -17.72 -3.69 10.40
CA VAL A 336 -16.63 -3.92 11.35
C VAL A 336 -16.78 -3.00 12.56
N TRP A 337 -17.05 -1.71 12.34
CA TRP A 337 -17.23 -0.73 13.41
C TRP A 337 -18.46 -1.03 14.28
N ALA A 338 -19.59 -1.37 13.66
CA ALA A 338 -20.83 -1.74 14.33
C ALA A 338 -20.68 -3.02 15.16
N ASN A 339 -19.80 -3.94 14.76
CA ASN A 339 -19.48 -5.14 15.54
C ASN A 339 -18.43 -4.88 16.65
N LEU A 340 -17.70 -3.77 16.61
CA LEU A 340 -16.74 -3.35 17.63
C LEU A 340 -17.38 -2.51 18.75
N LEU A 341 -18.42 -1.73 18.44
CA LEU A 341 -19.18 -0.91 19.40
C LEU A 341 -19.75 -1.67 20.61
N PRO A 342 -20.27 -2.92 20.48
CA PRO A 342 -20.76 -3.71 21.63
C PRO A 342 -19.66 -4.32 22.51
N ILE A 343 -18.37 -4.19 22.14
CA ILE A 343 -17.22 -4.76 22.86
C ILE A 343 -16.56 -3.71 23.78
N LEU A 344 -16.99 -2.44 23.72
CA LEU A 344 -16.66 -1.46 24.75
C LEU A 344 -17.44 -1.83 26.03
N PRO A 345 -16.75 -2.14 27.14
CA PRO A 345 -17.35 -2.82 28.26
C PRO A 345 -18.41 -1.95 28.93
N ASN A 346 -19.63 -2.49 29.07
CA ASN A 346 -20.35 -2.28 30.32
C ASN A 346 -19.48 -2.91 31.43
N CYS A 347 -19.22 -2.14 32.49
CA CYS A 347 -18.43 -2.55 33.65
C CYS A 347 -18.78 -3.96 34.14
N GLU A 348 -17.85 -4.90 34.01
CA GLU A 348 -17.59 -5.93 35.02
C GLU A 348 -16.16 -6.48 34.84
N PRO A 349 -15.44 -6.79 35.95
CA PRO A 349 -14.04 -7.13 35.90
C PRO A 349 -13.91 -8.64 35.71
N ASP A 350 -13.56 -9.10 34.52
CA ASP A 350 -12.65 -10.24 34.36
C ASP A 350 -12.27 -10.46 32.88
N ILE A 351 -10.96 -10.41 32.63
CA ILE A 351 -10.24 -10.97 31.47
C ILE A 351 -10.61 -10.32 30.11
N ILE A 352 -9.77 -9.37 29.68
CA ILE A 352 -9.75 -8.82 28.32
C ILE A 352 -9.42 -9.94 27.32
N ARG A 353 -10.44 -10.69 26.90
CA ARG A 353 -10.44 -11.45 25.66
C ARG A 353 -10.84 -10.47 24.57
N LEU A 354 -9.93 -10.10 23.67
CA LEU A 354 -10.31 -9.51 22.39
C LEU A 354 -11.03 -10.59 21.57
N PRO A 355 -12.37 -10.54 21.41
CA PRO A 355 -13.06 -11.47 20.56
C PRO A 355 -13.05 -10.86 19.16
N VAL A 356 -12.13 -11.30 18.30
CA VAL A 356 -12.40 -11.25 16.86
C VAL A 356 -13.39 -12.38 16.57
N VAL A 357 -14.61 -12.23 17.08
CA VAL A 357 -15.74 -13.13 16.84
C VAL A 357 -16.64 -12.42 15.85
N VAL A 358 -16.51 -12.80 14.58
CA VAL A 358 -17.50 -12.48 13.55
C VAL A 358 -18.66 -13.46 13.69
N LEU A 359 -19.76 -13.01 14.30
CA LEU A 359 -21.07 -13.69 14.34
C LEU A 359 -22.02 -13.09 13.29
N VAL A 360 -22.81 -13.93 12.61
CA VAL A 360 -24.28 -13.80 12.47
C VAL A 360 -24.88 -15.19 12.05
N PRO A 361 -26.21 -15.46 12.12
CA PRO A 361 -26.95 -16.08 13.22
C PRO A 361 -27.60 -17.45 12.87
N GLY A 362 -28.11 -18.15 13.89
CA GLY A 362 -29.32 -18.99 13.78
C GLY A 362 -29.13 -20.49 13.52
N ILE A 363 -29.00 -21.29 14.58
CA ILE A 363 -29.70 -22.57 14.75
C ILE A 363 -30.08 -22.65 16.24
N GLU A 364 -31.38 -22.52 16.55
CA GLU A 364 -31.91 -22.86 17.86
C GLU A 364 -31.77 -24.38 18.08
N PRO A 365 -31.36 -24.84 19.28
CA PRO A 365 -31.65 -26.19 19.71
C PRO A 365 -33.12 -26.25 20.14
N GLY A 366 -33.96 -26.92 19.35
CA GLY A 366 -35.27 -27.36 19.80
C GLY A 366 -35.09 -28.41 20.89
N ASP A 367 -35.50 -28.06 22.10
CA ASP A 367 -35.66 -28.96 23.24
C ASP A 367 -36.95 -29.80 23.08
N ARG A 368 -36.80 -31.11 23.29
CA ARG A 368 -37.79 -32.10 23.78
C ARG A 368 -39.00 -32.46 22.89
N GLU A 369 -39.05 -33.72 22.45
CA GLU A 369 -39.55 -34.87 23.25
C GLU A 369 -38.70 -36.12 23.03
#